data_AF-A0A2B8AX35-F1
#
_entry.id   AF-A0A2B8AX35-F1
#
_cell.length_a   1.000
_cell.length_b   1.000
_cell.length_c   1.000
_cell.angle_alpha   90.00
_cell.angle_beta   90.00
_cell.angle_gamma   90.00
#
_symmetry.space_group_name_H-M   'P 1'
#
loop_
_entity.id
_entity.type
_entity.pdbx_description
1 polymer ?
#
loop_
_entity_poly.entity_id
_entity_poly.type
_entity_poly.pdbx_seq_one_letter_code
_entity_poly.pdbx_strand_id
1 'polypeptide(L)'
;MRSEPSTPDPVRIRGLVKRYGHRAAVDGLDLTVAAGTVCAVLGPNGAGKTTTVETCEGYRRPDAGSVRVLGLDPLRDAAALRPRIGVMLQSGGVYPGARAEEMLRHTAKLHAHPVDVDELIDRLGLGSCGRTAYRRLSGGQQQRLALAMAVVGRPELVFLDEPTAGLDPQARRATWDLVRELRSDGVSVVLTTHFMDEAEQLADQVAIIDGGRVVAEGSPEELCRGGAENTLRFAGRPGLDLASLLNALPADTAAAELTAGSYRITGKVGPEMLATVTSWCAQHGVMPDRISVERRTLEDVFLELTGKELRA
;
A
#
# COMPACT_ATOMS: atom_id res chain seq x y z
N MET A 1 -23.40 -22.53 -18.52
CA MET A 1 -22.55 -21.57 -17.78
C MET A 1 -21.71 -22.37 -16.82
N ARG A 2 -20.53 -22.84 -17.28
CA ARG A 2 -19.59 -23.55 -16.40
C ARG A 2 -18.92 -22.48 -15.56
N SER A 3 -19.13 -22.53 -14.25
CA SER A 3 -18.37 -21.74 -13.28
C SER A 3 -16.88 -22.00 -13.52
N GLU A 4 -16.14 -20.94 -13.88
CA GLU A 4 -14.69 -20.99 -13.87
C GLU A 4 -14.24 -21.38 -12.46
N PRO A 5 -13.28 -22.32 -12.31
CA PRO A 5 -12.75 -22.62 -11.00
C PRO A 5 -12.12 -21.33 -10.45
N SER A 6 -12.66 -20.82 -9.34
CA SER A 6 -12.13 -19.66 -8.64
C SER A 6 -10.64 -19.90 -8.37
N THR A 7 -9.77 -19.05 -8.92
CA THR A 7 -8.34 -19.09 -8.63
C THR A 7 -8.17 -19.07 -7.11
N PRO A 8 -7.52 -20.07 -6.50
CA PRO A 8 -7.39 -20.14 -5.06
C PRO A 8 -6.60 -18.95 -4.52
N ASP A 9 -6.98 -18.46 -3.34
CA ASP A 9 -6.34 -17.31 -2.70
C ASP A 9 -4.81 -17.55 -2.56
N PRO A 10 -3.95 -16.69 -3.12
CA PRO A 10 -2.51 -16.83 -3.08
C PRO A 10 -1.94 -16.77 -1.66
N VAL A 11 -2.60 -16.09 -0.72
CA VAL A 11 -2.21 -16.09 0.70
C VAL A 11 -3.44 -16.30 1.56
N ARG A 12 -3.36 -17.26 2.48
CA ARG A 12 -4.38 -17.50 3.51
C ARG A 12 -3.71 -17.75 4.85
N ILE A 13 -3.95 -16.84 5.78
CA ILE A 13 -3.47 -16.86 7.16
C ILE A 13 -4.68 -17.07 8.05
N ARG A 14 -4.59 -18.04 8.97
CA ARG A 14 -5.65 -18.30 9.96
C ARG A 14 -5.09 -18.38 11.37
N GLY A 15 -5.56 -17.51 12.26
CA GLY A 15 -5.21 -17.46 13.67
C GLY A 15 -3.70 -17.48 13.93
N LEU A 16 -2.90 -16.81 13.10
CA LEU A 16 -1.44 -16.83 13.17
C LEU A 16 -0.97 -16.23 14.49
N VAL A 17 -0.13 -16.97 15.21
CA VAL A 17 0.54 -16.48 16.42
C VAL A 17 2.04 -16.60 16.24
N LYS A 18 2.76 -15.52 16.57
CA LYS A 18 4.22 -15.52 16.70
C LYS A 18 4.66 -14.74 17.93
N ARG A 19 5.44 -15.39 18.79
CA ARG A 19 5.97 -14.85 20.04
C ARG A 19 7.50 -14.78 20.03
N TYR A 20 8.03 -13.72 20.62
CA TYR A 20 9.44 -13.55 20.91
C TYR A 20 9.57 -13.30 22.42
N GLY A 21 10.01 -14.32 23.15
CA GLY A 21 9.98 -14.33 24.61
C GLY A 21 8.55 -14.15 25.12
N HIS A 22 8.30 -13.10 25.90
CA HIS A 22 6.97 -12.78 26.44
C HIS A 22 6.10 -11.94 25.52
N ARG A 23 6.66 -11.34 24.46
CA ARG A 23 5.92 -10.46 23.54
C ARG A 23 5.33 -11.26 22.38
N ALA A 24 4.03 -11.18 22.18
CA ALA A 24 3.39 -11.62 20.94
C ALA A 24 3.60 -10.53 19.88
N ALA A 25 4.35 -10.85 18.82
CA ALA A 25 4.51 -9.97 17.67
C ALA A 25 3.34 -10.11 16.69
N VAL A 26 2.73 -11.30 16.64
CA VAL A 26 1.48 -11.58 15.94
C VAL A 26 0.62 -12.41 16.89
N ASP A 27 -0.66 -12.07 17.03
CA ASP A 27 -1.53 -12.61 18.07
C ASP A 27 -2.92 -12.99 17.54
N GLY A 28 -3.01 -14.10 16.81
CA GLY A 28 -4.27 -14.59 16.24
C GLY A 28 -4.68 -13.82 14.99
N LEU A 29 -3.72 -13.52 14.11
CA LEU A 29 -3.96 -12.78 12.88
C LEU A 29 -4.62 -13.66 11.82
N ASP A 30 -5.70 -13.17 11.22
CA ASP A 30 -6.36 -13.72 10.04
C ASP A 30 -6.16 -12.74 8.88
N LEU A 31 -5.82 -13.25 7.69
CA LEU A 31 -5.65 -12.45 6.48
C LEU A 31 -5.82 -13.35 5.26
N THR A 32 -6.59 -12.89 4.27
CA THR A 32 -6.72 -13.58 2.98
C THR A 32 -6.44 -12.60 1.86
N VAL A 33 -5.52 -12.93 0.96
CA VAL A 33 -5.20 -12.07 -0.21
C VAL A 33 -5.86 -12.70 -1.43
N ALA A 34 -6.65 -11.92 -2.16
CA ALA A 34 -7.29 -12.37 -3.38
C ALA A 34 -6.28 -12.52 -4.54
N ALA A 35 -6.51 -13.49 -5.42
CA ALA A 35 -5.65 -13.72 -6.57
C ALA A 35 -5.66 -12.53 -7.55
N GLY A 36 -4.49 -12.17 -8.09
CA GLY A 36 -4.34 -11.09 -9.07
C GLY A 36 -4.64 -9.70 -8.51
N THR A 37 -4.49 -9.52 -7.19
CA THR A 37 -4.70 -8.24 -6.51
C THR A 37 -3.43 -7.75 -5.82
N VAL A 38 -3.40 -6.45 -5.53
CA VAL A 38 -2.41 -5.84 -4.65
C VAL A 38 -3.01 -5.71 -3.25
N CYS A 39 -2.45 -6.43 -2.29
CA CYS A 39 -2.75 -6.28 -0.87
C CYS A 39 -1.67 -5.44 -0.18
N ALA A 40 -2.06 -4.27 0.35
CA ALA A 40 -1.19 -3.44 1.17
C ALA A 40 -1.41 -3.74 2.66
N VAL A 41 -0.34 -4.13 3.33
CA VAL A 41 -0.30 -4.38 4.77
C VAL A 41 0.25 -3.14 5.48
N LEU A 42 -0.63 -2.43 6.18
CA LEU A 42 -0.34 -1.20 6.90
C LEU A 42 -0.28 -1.46 8.41
N GLY A 43 0.34 -0.56 9.16
CA GLY A 43 0.51 -0.71 10.60
C GLY A 43 1.66 0.14 11.13
N PRO A 44 1.67 0.53 12.41
CA PRO A 44 2.82 1.21 13.01
C PRO A 44 4.05 0.29 13.05
N ASN A 45 5.20 0.86 13.41
CA ASN A 45 6.41 0.09 13.64
C ASN A 45 6.21 -0.87 14.81
N GLY A 46 6.55 -2.14 14.62
CA GLY A 46 6.34 -3.17 15.64
C GLY A 46 4.92 -3.74 15.70
N ALA A 47 4.02 -3.38 14.79
CA ALA A 47 2.67 -3.94 14.71
C ALA A 47 2.62 -5.43 14.30
N GLY A 48 3.71 -5.99 13.79
CA GLY A 48 3.78 -7.39 13.35
C GLY A 48 3.77 -7.60 11.83
N LYS A 49 3.82 -6.54 11.01
CA LYS A 49 3.84 -6.59 9.54
C LYS A 49 4.95 -7.51 8.99
N THR A 50 6.21 -7.17 9.27
CA THR A 50 7.39 -7.95 8.84
C THR A 50 7.34 -9.37 9.36
N THR A 51 6.95 -9.58 10.63
CA THR A 51 6.81 -10.96 11.17
C THR A 51 5.75 -11.77 10.44
N THR A 52 4.64 -11.15 10.04
CA THR A 52 3.57 -11.79 9.27
C THR A 52 4.08 -12.17 7.87
N VAL A 53 4.70 -11.22 7.17
CA VAL A 53 5.26 -11.43 5.82
C VAL A 53 6.38 -12.47 5.83
N GLU A 54 7.35 -12.37 6.74
CA GLU A 54 8.43 -13.36 6.88
C GLU A 54 7.90 -14.78 7.23
N THR A 55 6.72 -14.88 7.85
CA THR A 55 6.08 -16.18 8.09
C THR A 55 5.48 -16.75 6.79
N CYS A 56 4.89 -15.90 5.95
CA CYS A 56 4.43 -16.28 4.61
C CYS A 56 5.60 -16.69 3.69
N GLU A 57 6.73 -16.02 3.79
CA GLU A 57 7.95 -16.32 3.03
C GLU A 57 8.66 -17.59 3.51
N GLY A 58 8.28 -18.12 4.68
CA GLY A 58 8.87 -19.31 5.28
C GLY A 58 10.17 -19.06 6.07
N TYR A 59 10.52 -17.81 6.35
CA TYR A 59 11.65 -17.46 7.23
C TYR A 59 11.32 -17.61 8.72
N ARG A 60 10.04 -17.55 9.08
CA ARG A 60 9.57 -17.73 10.45
C ARG A 60 8.63 -18.93 10.53
N ARG A 61 8.78 -19.70 11.61
CA ARG A 61 7.82 -20.75 11.97
C ARG A 61 6.70 -20.14 12.83
N PRO A 62 5.42 -20.35 12.48
CA PRO A 62 4.32 -19.95 13.34
C PRO A 62 4.34 -20.75 14.65
N ASP A 63 4.02 -20.11 15.76
CA ASP A 63 3.89 -20.79 17.06
C ASP A 63 2.47 -21.40 17.23
N ALA A 64 1.47 -20.78 16.60
CA ALA A 64 0.13 -21.34 16.41
C ALA A 64 -0.52 -20.79 15.12
N GLY A 65 -1.66 -21.36 14.74
CA GLY A 65 -2.37 -21.03 13.50
C GLY A 65 -1.82 -21.75 12.28
N SER A 66 -2.25 -21.31 11.09
CA SER A 66 -1.82 -21.89 9.82
C SER A 66 -1.60 -20.83 8.75
N VAL A 67 -0.58 -21.04 7.91
CA VAL A 67 -0.29 -20.21 6.74
C VAL A 67 -0.28 -21.09 5.49
N ARG A 68 -0.94 -20.60 4.44
CA ARG A 68 -0.90 -21.20 3.10
C ARG A 68 -0.54 -20.12 2.09
N VAL A 69 0.44 -20.42 1.23
CA VAL A 69 0.91 -19.55 0.16
C VAL A 69 0.87 -20.33 -1.14
N LEU A 70 0.09 -19.86 -2.12
CA LEU A 70 -0.22 -20.57 -3.37
C LEU A 70 -0.71 -22.01 -3.13
N GLY A 71 -1.50 -22.19 -2.05
CA GLY A 71 -1.99 -23.48 -1.58
C GLY A 71 -0.98 -24.35 -0.81
N LEU A 72 0.28 -23.92 -0.71
CA LEU A 72 1.39 -24.66 -0.10
C LEU A 72 1.71 -24.19 1.32
N ASP A 73 2.31 -25.06 2.12
CA ASP A 73 2.88 -24.70 3.41
C ASP A 73 4.30 -24.09 3.21
N PRO A 74 4.57 -22.86 3.64
CA PRO A 74 5.83 -22.19 3.32
C PRO A 74 7.07 -22.84 3.94
N LEU A 75 6.91 -23.69 4.97
CA LEU A 75 8.02 -24.42 5.59
C LEU A 75 8.14 -25.83 5.03
N ARG A 76 7.04 -26.57 4.96
CA ARG A 76 7.06 -27.98 4.53
C ARG A 76 7.27 -28.12 3.03
N ASP A 77 6.68 -27.22 2.25
CA ASP A 77 6.66 -27.28 0.79
C ASP A 77 7.60 -26.22 0.17
N ALA A 78 8.57 -25.72 0.96
CA ALA A 78 9.45 -24.61 0.58
C ALA A 78 10.14 -24.81 -0.77
N ALA A 79 10.56 -26.03 -1.09
CA ALA A 79 11.21 -26.34 -2.37
C ALA A 79 10.29 -26.15 -3.58
N ALA A 80 8.99 -26.44 -3.43
CA ALA A 80 7.98 -26.22 -4.47
C ALA A 80 7.49 -24.77 -4.49
N LEU A 81 7.51 -24.08 -3.35
CA LEU A 81 7.03 -22.70 -3.22
C LEU A 81 8.05 -21.66 -3.72
N ARG A 82 9.33 -21.78 -3.35
CA ARG A 82 10.37 -20.77 -3.63
C ARG A 82 10.47 -20.36 -5.11
N PRO A 83 10.40 -21.28 -6.10
CA PRO A 83 10.47 -20.88 -7.51
C PRO A 83 9.26 -20.08 -8.00
N ARG A 84 8.15 -20.10 -7.25
CA ARG A 84 6.86 -19.49 -7.61
C ARG A 84 6.63 -18.13 -6.94
N ILE A 85 7.47 -17.76 -5.96
CA ILE A 85 7.33 -16.50 -5.22
C ILE A 85 8.55 -15.60 -5.42
N GLY A 86 8.29 -14.30 -5.47
CA GLY A 86 9.29 -13.25 -5.41
C GLY A 86 9.35 -12.65 -4.01
N VAL A 87 10.55 -12.36 -3.51
CA VAL A 87 10.71 -11.77 -2.18
C VAL A 87 11.69 -10.61 -2.26
N MET A 88 11.23 -9.43 -1.87
CA MET A 88 12.05 -8.24 -1.68
C MET A 88 12.21 -7.99 -0.18
N LEU A 89 13.42 -8.22 0.32
CA LEU A 89 13.78 -7.99 1.72
C LEU A 89 14.13 -6.51 1.94
N GLN A 90 13.82 -5.96 3.11
CA GLN A 90 14.15 -4.57 3.48
C GLN A 90 15.66 -4.26 3.40
N SER A 91 16.50 -5.26 3.67
CA SER A 91 17.95 -5.13 3.52
C SER A 91 18.63 -6.49 3.39
N GLY A 92 19.78 -6.52 2.71
CA GLY A 92 20.62 -7.71 2.59
C GLY A 92 20.37 -8.50 1.30
N GLY A 93 20.85 -9.75 1.28
CA GLY A 93 20.67 -10.66 0.13
C GLY A 93 21.63 -10.44 -1.05
N VAL A 94 22.44 -9.38 -1.05
CA VAL A 94 23.33 -9.02 -2.16
C VAL A 94 24.80 -8.99 -1.73
N TYR A 95 25.68 -9.60 -2.54
CA TYR A 95 27.12 -9.58 -2.34
C TYR A 95 27.67 -8.13 -2.39
N PRO A 96 28.31 -7.62 -1.32
CA PRO A 96 28.71 -6.21 -1.23
C PRO A 96 29.64 -5.71 -2.36
N GLY A 97 30.42 -6.62 -2.95
CA GLY A 97 31.37 -6.34 -4.03
C GLY A 97 30.79 -6.49 -5.44
N ALA A 98 29.61 -7.10 -5.60
CA ALA A 98 29.01 -7.33 -6.91
C ALA A 98 28.38 -6.04 -7.46
N ARG A 99 28.31 -5.92 -8.79
CA ARG A 99 27.55 -4.84 -9.45
C ARG A 99 26.07 -5.21 -9.58
N ALA A 100 25.24 -4.19 -9.74
CA ALA A 100 23.79 -4.37 -9.91
C ALA A 100 23.44 -5.31 -11.06
N GLU A 101 23.97 -5.06 -12.26
CA GLU A 101 23.69 -5.89 -13.44
C GLU A 101 24.25 -7.32 -13.28
N GLU A 102 25.45 -7.46 -12.71
CA GLU A 102 26.07 -8.77 -12.46
C GLU A 102 25.21 -9.61 -11.51
N MET A 103 24.68 -8.98 -10.45
CA MET A 103 23.79 -9.61 -9.50
C MET A 103 22.46 -10.03 -10.14
N LEU A 104 21.85 -9.13 -10.91
CA LEU A 104 20.56 -9.40 -11.54
C LEU A 104 20.68 -10.53 -12.57
N ARG A 105 21.71 -10.50 -13.43
CA ARG A 105 22.01 -11.58 -14.38
C ARG A 105 22.34 -12.90 -13.67
N HIS A 106 23.03 -12.85 -12.54
CA HIS A 106 23.28 -14.05 -11.74
C HIS A 106 21.97 -14.64 -11.20
N THR A 107 21.13 -13.79 -10.61
CA THR A 107 19.82 -14.19 -10.06
C THR A 107 18.93 -14.80 -11.13
N ALA A 108 18.84 -14.17 -12.32
CA ALA A 108 18.07 -14.68 -13.45
C ALA A 108 18.47 -16.11 -13.84
N LYS A 109 19.77 -16.46 -13.80
CA LYS A 109 20.27 -17.82 -14.11
C LYS A 109 19.84 -18.89 -13.11
N LEU A 110 19.34 -18.50 -11.93
CA LEU A 110 18.81 -19.42 -10.93
C LEU A 110 17.35 -19.80 -11.20
N HIS A 111 16.68 -19.12 -12.15
CA HIS A 111 15.29 -19.39 -12.51
C HIS A 111 15.19 -20.08 -13.86
N ALA A 112 14.19 -20.96 -14.00
CA ALA A 112 13.96 -21.70 -15.25
C ALA A 112 13.42 -20.80 -16.38
N HIS A 113 12.61 -19.80 -16.02
CA HIS A 113 11.91 -18.91 -16.96
C HIS A 113 12.00 -17.45 -16.50
N PRO A 114 13.21 -16.89 -16.38
CA PRO A 114 13.35 -15.51 -15.95
C PRO A 114 12.74 -14.55 -16.98
N VAL A 115 12.32 -13.38 -16.50
CA VAL A 115 11.97 -12.26 -17.38
C VAL A 115 13.24 -11.70 -18.07
N ASP A 116 13.06 -10.88 -19.09
CA ASP A 116 14.20 -10.25 -19.76
C ASP A 116 14.96 -9.31 -18.80
N VAL A 117 16.24 -9.60 -18.61
CA VAL A 117 17.09 -8.86 -17.67
C VAL A 117 17.41 -7.47 -18.21
N ASP A 118 17.58 -7.32 -19.53
CA ASP A 118 17.91 -6.03 -20.13
C ASP A 118 16.70 -5.08 -20.03
N GLU A 119 15.50 -5.61 -20.24
CA GLU A 119 14.25 -4.87 -20.02
C GLU A 119 14.10 -4.40 -18.57
N LEU A 120 14.36 -5.27 -17.57
CA LEU A 120 14.35 -4.87 -16.15
C LEU A 120 15.42 -3.83 -15.82
N ILE A 121 16.61 -3.93 -16.40
CA ILE A 121 17.70 -2.96 -16.20
C ILE A 121 17.26 -1.58 -16.69
N ASP A 122 16.68 -1.51 -17.87
CA ASP A 122 16.21 -0.26 -18.47
C ASP A 122 15.02 0.30 -17.69
N ARG A 123 14.02 -0.53 -17.39
CA ARG A 123 12.78 -0.15 -16.69
C ARG A 123 13.06 0.45 -15.32
N LEU A 124 13.95 -0.18 -14.55
CA LEU A 124 14.32 0.27 -13.21
C LEU A 124 15.51 1.23 -13.22
N GLY A 125 16.02 1.61 -14.41
CA GLY A 125 17.13 2.55 -14.56
C GLY A 125 18.42 2.08 -13.88
N LEU A 126 18.64 0.77 -13.81
CA LEU A 126 19.80 0.17 -13.17
C LEU A 126 21.09 0.36 -13.98
N GLY A 127 20.99 0.63 -15.28
CA GLY A 127 22.15 0.94 -16.14
C GLY A 127 22.95 2.16 -15.64
N SER A 128 22.28 3.11 -14.97
CA SER A 128 22.94 4.27 -14.34
C SER A 128 23.88 3.91 -13.18
N CYS A 129 23.77 2.70 -12.62
CA CYS A 129 24.69 2.21 -11.59
C CYS A 129 26.08 1.88 -12.17
N GLY A 130 26.15 1.55 -13.47
CA GLY A 130 27.37 1.21 -14.19
C GLY A 130 28.21 0.17 -13.46
N ARG A 131 29.48 0.52 -13.17
CA ARG A 131 30.45 -0.38 -12.52
C ARG A 131 30.44 -0.31 -10.98
N THR A 132 29.49 0.41 -10.40
CA THR A 132 29.40 0.64 -8.95
C THR A 132 29.06 -0.65 -8.22
N ALA A 133 29.88 -1.00 -7.22
CA ALA A 133 29.62 -2.15 -6.36
C ALA A 133 28.43 -1.88 -5.42
N TYR A 134 27.67 -2.92 -5.07
CA TYR A 134 26.47 -2.84 -4.24
C TYR A 134 26.66 -1.99 -2.98
N ARG A 135 27.75 -2.20 -2.24
CA ARG A 135 28.07 -1.45 -1.01
C ARG A 135 28.20 0.07 -1.20
N ARG A 136 28.34 0.55 -2.43
CA ARG A 136 28.50 1.96 -2.81
C ARG A 136 27.26 2.53 -3.52
N LEU A 137 26.25 1.69 -3.78
CA LEU A 137 24.98 2.14 -4.35
C LEU A 137 24.24 3.00 -3.32
N SER A 138 23.51 4.02 -3.79
CA SER A 138 22.57 4.75 -2.94
C SER A 138 21.46 3.81 -2.43
N GLY A 139 20.79 4.17 -1.34
CA GLY A 139 19.67 3.38 -0.81
C GLY A 139 18.62 3.08 -1.88
N GLY A 140 18.23 4.09 -2.67
CA GLY A 140 17.28 3.87 -3.76
C GLY A 140 17.80 3.05 -4.93
N GLN A 141 19.10 3.02 -5.20
CA GLN A 141 19.68 2.08 -6.17
C GLN A 141 19.65 0.64 -5.63
N GLN A 142 19.91 0.44 -4.34
CA GLN A 142 19.81 -0.87 -3.70
C GLN A 142 18.36 -1.36 -3.72
N GLN A 143 17.40 -0.48 -3.44
CA GLN A 143 15.97 -0.78 -3.45
C GLN A 143 15.48 -1.20 -4.84
N ARG A 144 15.85 -0.46 -5.89
CA ARG A 144 15.51 -0.82 -7.28
C ARG A 144 16.14 -2.16 -7.70
N LEU A 145 17.37 -2.45 -7.27
CA LEU A 145 17.98 -3.75 -7.53
C LEU A 145 17.26 -4.88 -6.78
N ALA A 146 16.89 -4.68 -5.52
CA ALA A 146 16.16 -5.66 -4.73
C ALA A 146 14.79 -5.97 -5.34
N LEU A 147 14.07 -4.94 -5.81
CA LEU A 147 12.82 -5.10 -6.55
C LEU A 147 13.03 -5.90 -7.84
N ALA A 148 14.07 -5.58 -8.63
CA ALA A 148 14.40 -6.31 -9.84
C ALA A 148 14.65 -7.80 -9.56
N MET A 149 15.43 -8.10 -8.50
CA MET A 149 15.72 -9.48 -8.08
C MET A 149 14.48 -10.23 -7.60
N ALA A 150 13.53 -9.55 -6.95
CA ALA A 150 12.28 -10.17 -6.50
C ALA A 150 11.39 -10.60 -7.68
N VAL A 151 11.40 -9.85 -8.79
CA VAL A 151 10.50 -10.09 -9.93
C VAL A 151 11.17 -10.87 -11.06
N VAL A 152 12.50 -10.94 -11.12
CA VAL A 152 13.23 -11.52 -12.26
C VAL A 152 12.86 -12.98 -12.51
N GLY A 153 12.48 -13.71 -11.46
CA GLY A 153 12.09 -15.11 -11.53
C GLY A 153 10.70 -15.37 -12.13
N ARG A 154 9.98 -14.32 -12.56
CA ARG A 154 8.61 -14.39 -13.07
C ARG A 154 7.63 -15.04 -12.07
N PRO A 155 7.51 -14.49 -10.85
CA PRO A 155 6.73 -15.10 -9.78
C PRO A 155 5.21 -15.03 -10.02
N GLU A 156 4.47 -15.94 -9.40
CA GLU A 156 3.00 -15.90 -9.32
C GLU A 156 2.51 -14.99 -8.18
N LEU A 157 3.34 -14.84 -7.14
CA LEU A 157 3.10 -13.98 -5.98
C LEU A 157 4.41 -13.29 -5.57
N VAL A 158 4.38 -11.99 -5.33
CA VAL A 158 5.54 -11.23 -4.84
C VAL A 158 5.26 -10.57 -3.49
N PHE A 159 6.20 -10.71 -2.56
CA PHE A 159 6.24 -10.00 -1.29
C PHE A 159 7.21 -8.82 -1.41
N LEU A 160 6.71 -7.61 -1.16
CA LEU A 160 7.45 -6.36 -1.28
C LEU A 160 7.53 -5.65 0.06
N ASP A 161 8.68 -5.72 0.74
CA ASP A 161 8.83 -5.04 2.03
C ASP A 161 9.33 -3.59 1.85
N GLU A 162 8.43 -2.62 2.07
CA GLU A 162 8.64 -1.18 1.90
C GLU A 162 9.29 -0.80 0.55
N PRO A 163 8.69 -1.17 -0.60
CA PRO A 163 9.36 -1.14 -1.91
C PRO A 163 9.82 0.26 -2.35
N THR A 164 9.25 1.33 -1.78
CA THR A 164 9.56 2.72 -2.14
C THR A 164 10.27 3.51 -1.05
N ALA A 165 10.67 2.85 0.05
CA ALA A 165 11.43 3.49 1.12
C ALA A 165 12.74 4.10 0.59
N GLY A 166 12.95 5.39 0.89
CA GLY A 166 14.16 6.12 0.50
C GLY A 166 14.30 6.40 -1.00
N LEU A 167 13.25 6.19 -1.80
CA LEU A 167 13.22 6.56 -3.21
C LEU A 167 12.87 8.03 -3.42
N ASP A 168 13.47 8.64 -4.44
CA ASP A 168 12.99 9.92 -4.96
C ASP A 168 11.62 9.76 -5.67
N PRO A 169 10.90 10.86 -5.94
CA PRO A 169 9.57 10.79 -6.55
C PRO A 169 9.51 10.08 -7.91
N GLN A 170 10.57 10.15 -8.72
CA GLN A 170 10.61 9.52 -10.03
C GLN A 170 10.79 8.01 -9.90
N ALA A 171 11.74 7.57 -9.06
CA ALA A 171 11.97 6.15 -8.78
C ALA A 171 10.76 5.49 -8.10
N ARG A 172 10.05 6.23 -7.24
CA ARG A 172 8.78 5.78 -6.63
C ARG A 172 7.73 5.50 -7.69
N ARG A 173 7.52 6.40 -8.65
CA ARG A 173 6.56 6.20 -9.76
C ARG A 173 6.92 5.00 -10.61
N ALA A 174 8.18 4.81 -10.97
CA ALA A 174 8.63 3.65 -11.73
C ALA A 174 8.35 2.33 -11.00
N THR A 175 8.53 2.32 -9.67
CA THR A 175 8.19 1.17 -8.82
C THR A 175 6.68 0.90 -8.83
N TRP A 176 5.87 1.94 -8.70
CA TRP A 176 4.41 1.83 -8.74
C TRP A 176 3.91 1.30 -10.09
N ASP A 177 4.47 1.78 -11.19
CA ASP A 177 4.10 1.32 -12.53
C ASP A 177 4.46 -0.16 -12.72
N LEU A 178 5.62 -0.61 -12.23
CA LEU A 178 5.98 -2.03 -12.24
C LEU A 178 5.01 -2.88 -11.40
N VAL A 179 4.59 -2.41 -10.21
CA VAL A 179 3.60 -3.13 -9.39
C VAL A 179 2.26 -3.25 -10.11
N ARG A 180 1.82 -2.20 -10.82
CA ARG A 180 0.59 -2.23 -11.63
C ARG A 180 0.70 -3.22 -12.79
N GLU A 181 1.85 -3.28 -13.45
CA GLU A 181 2.14 -4.22 -14.54
C GLU A 181 2.08 -5.67 -14.05
N LEU A 182 2.74 -5.98 -12.93
CA LEU A 182 2.68 -7.30 -12.30
C LEU A 182 1.23 -7.70 -12.02
N ARG A 183 0.44 -6.81 -11.42
CA ARG A 183 -0.99 -7.04 -11.18
C ARG A 183 -1.74 -7.28 -12.49
N SER A 184 -1.52 -6.47 -13.54
CA SER A 184 -2.20 -6.65 -14.83
C SER A 184 -1.83 -7.96 -15.52
N ASP A 185 -0.64 -8.48 -15.27
CA ASP A 185 -0.18 -9.80 -15.74
C ASP A 185 -0.73 -10.96 -14.90
N GLY A 186 -1.56 -10.67 -13.88
CA GLY A 186 -2.20 -11.64 -13.00
C GLY A 186 -1.35 -12.06 -11.79
N VAL A 187 -0.19 -11.43 -11.58
CA VAL A 187 0.65 -11.66 -10.41
C VAL A 187 -0.03 -11.06 -9.18
N SER A 188 -0.04 -11.81 -8.08
CA SER A 188 -0.55 -11.31 -6.81
C SER A 188 0.56 -10.57 -6.06
N VAL A 189 0.26 -9.45 -5.43
CA VAL A 189 1.27 -8.63 -4.73
C VAL A 189 0.86 -8.45 -3.28
N VAL A 190 1.78 -8.74 -2.36
CA VAL A 190 1.65 -8.34 -0.96
C VAL A 190 2.75 -7.34 -0.68
N LEU A 191 2.38 -6.09 -0.40
CA LEU A 191 3.34 -5.06 -0.05
C LEU A 191 3.12 -4.59 1.39
N THR A 192 4.20 -4.34 2.12
CA THR A 192 4.15 -3.59 3.37
C THR A 192 4.57 -2.18 3.08
N THR A 193 3.86 -1.22 3.68
CA THR A 193 4.25 0.18 3.56
C THR A 193 3.81 0.95 4.79
N HIS A 194 4.49 2.04 5.06
CA HIS A 194 4.06 3.07 6.00
C HIS A 194 3.61 4.34 5.27
N PHE A 195 3.57 4.32 3.93
CA PHE A 195 3.10 5.40 3.09
C PHE A 195 1.64 5.14 2.67
N MET A 196 0.71 5.92 3.23
CA MET A 196 -0.72 5.74 2.93
C MET A 196 -1.05 6.10 1.48
N ASP A 197 -0.36 7.09 0.89
CA ASP A 197 -0.52 7.44 -0.52
C ASP A 197 -0.14 6.28 -1.45
N GLU A 198 0.88 5.49 -1.09
CA GLU A 198 1.23 4.27 -1.82
C GLU A 198 0.12 3.22 -1.77
N ALA A 199 -0.45 2.98 -0.59
CA ALA A 199 -1.56 2.05 -0.44
C ALA A 199 -2.80 2.53 -1.22
N GLU A 200 -3.14 3.83 -1.17
CA GLU A 200 -4.26 4.38 -1.94
C GLU A 200 -4.06 4.26 -3.46
N GLN A 201 -2.81 4.36 -3.94
CA GLN A 201 -2.51 4.37 -5.36
C GLN A 201 -2.34 2.99 -5.99
N LEU A 202 -2.05 1.97 -5.18
CA LEU A 202 -1.72 0.63 -5.65
C LEU A 202 -2.68 -0.46 -5.18
N ALA A 203 -3.22 -0.35 -3.95
CA ALA A 203 -3.88 -1.46 -3.31
C ALA A 203 -5.31 -1.65 -3.81
N ASP A 204 -5.64 -2.88 -4.16
CA ASP A 204 -7.02 -3.33 -4.30
C ASP A 204 -7.62 -3.63 -2.91
N GLN A 205 -6.77 -4.10 -1.98
CA GLN A 205 -7.12 -4.50 -0.62
C GLN A 205 -6.09 -3.94 0.36
N VAL A 206 -6.55 -3.41 1.47
CA VAL A 206 -5.73 -2.90 2.57
C VAL A 206 -6.04 -3.69 3.82
N ALA A 207 -5.00 -4.13 4.52
CA ALA A 207 -5.10 -4.73 5.85
C ALA A 207 -4.30 -3.86 6.83
N ILE A 208 -4.99 -3.22 7.78
CA ILE A 208 -4.36 -2.44 8.83
C ILE A 208 -4.11 -3.37 10.02
N ILE A 209 -2.84 -3.56 10.35
CA ILE A 209 -2.39 -4.35 11.49
C ILE A 209 -2.02 -3.43 12.65
N ASP A 210 -2.53 -3.74 13.83
CA ASP A 210 -2.12 -3.13 15.09
C ASP A 210 -2.08 -4.18 16.20
N GLY A 211 -1.10 -4.08 17.10
CA GLY A 211 -0.92 -5.05 18.19
C GLY A 211 -0.83 -6.53 17.75
N GLY A 212 -0.37 -6.82 16.53
CA GLY A 212 -0.27 -8.17 15.99
C GLY A 212 -1.57 -8.77 15.44
N ARG A 213 -2.61 -7.96 15.23
CA ARG A 213 -3.93 -8.35 14.71
C ARG A 213 -4.37 -7.43 13.58
N VAL A 214 -5.17 -7.92 12.64
CA VAL A 214 -5.85 -7.07 11.66
C VAL A 214 -6.99 -6.33 12.37
N VAL A 215 -6.92 -5.00 12.39
CA VAL A 215 -7.93 -4.13 13.03
C VAL A 215 -8.91 -3.53 12.03
N ALA A 216 -8.54 -3.47 10.75
CA ALA A 216 -9.42 -3.11 9.65
C ALA A 216 -8.93 -3.74 8.34
N GLU A 217 -9.88 -4.12 7.49
CA GLU A 217 -9.63 -4.74 6.20
C GLU A 217 -10.69 -4.31 5.19
N GLY A 218 -10.27 -4.03 3.96
CA GLY A 218 -11.16 -3.65 2.87
C GLY A 218 -10.41 -2.93 1.76
N SER A 219 -11.10 -2.54 0.70
CA SER A 219 -10.52 -1.64 -0.30
C SER A 219 -10.22 -0.26 0.31
N PRO A 220 -9.27 0.52 -0.25
CA PRO A 220 -9.04 1.90 0.18
C PRO A 220 -10.33 2.72 0.24
N GLU A 221 -11.20 2.56 -0.77
CA GLU A 221 -12.49 3.25 -0.79
C GLU A 221 -13.40 2.85 0.36
N GLU A 222 -13.53 1.55 0.66
CA GLU A 222 -14.38 1.07 1.75
C GLU A 222 -13.91 1.55 3.12
N LEU A 223 -12.60 1.51 3.36
CA LEU A 223 -12.02 1.99 4.62
C LEU A 223 -12.23 3.50 4.80
N CYS A 224 -12.15 4.27 3.72
CA CYS A 224 -12.35 5.71 3.74
C CYS A 224 -13.84 6.13 3.83
N ARG A 225 -14.81 5.27 3.48
CA ARG A 225 -16.25 5.62 3.52
C ARG A 225 -16.81 5.86 4.94
N GLY A 226 -16.11 5.45 6.00
CA GLY A 226 -16.68 5.30 7.35
C GLY A 226 -16.38 6.39 8.39
N GLY A 227 -15.70 7.50 8.05
CA GLY A 227 -15.34 8.51 9.05
C GLY A 227 -15.26 9.90 8.44
N ALA A 228 -15.66 10.91 9.20
CA ALA A 228 -15.84 12.29 8.77
C ALA A 228 -16.69 12.44 7.50
N GLU A 229 -17.96 12.80 7.72
CA GLU A 229 -18.87 13.36 6.73
C GLU A 229 -18.10 14.14 5.65
N ASN A 230 -18.21 13.69 4.40
CA ASN A 230 -17.54 14.28 3.26
C ASN A 230 -17.56 15.81 3.39
N THR A 231 -16.40 16.45 3.38
CA THR A 231 -16.31 17.87 3.67
C THR A 231 -15.98 18.60 2.39
N LEU A 232 -16.78 19.60 2.02
CA LEU A 232 -16.49 20.46 0.88
C LEU A 232 -15.72 21.68 1.37
N ARG A 233 -14.58 21.96 0.74
CA ARG A 233 -13.82 23.18 0.98
C ARG A 233 -13.80 24.08 -0.22
N PHE A 234 -13.83 25.37 0.03
CA PHE A 234 -13.53 26.35 -1.00
C PHE A 234 -12.77 27.54 -0.43
N ALA A 235 -11.99 28.18 -1.29
CA ALA A 235 -11.27 29.42 -0.99
C ALA A 235 -11.93 30.59 -1.73
N GLY A 236 -11.99 31.76 -1.09
CA GLY A 236 -12.52 32.99 -1.68
C GLY A 236 -12.16 34.21 -0.83
N ARG A 237 -12.88 35.32 -1.00
CA ARG A 237 -12.67 36.51 -0.15
C ARG A 237 -13.04 36.21 1.32
N PRO A 238 -12.34 36.79 2.32
CA PRO A 238 -12.70 36.65 3.73
C PRO A 238 -14.08 37.24 4.07
N GLY A 239 -14.71 36.72 5.13
CA GLY A 239 -15.95 37.28 5.68
C GLY A 239 -17.19 37.11 4.80
N LEU A 240 -17.31 35.98 4.10
CA LEU A 240 -18.52 35.62 3.36
C LEU A 240 -19.71 35.40 4.30
N ASP A 241 -20.92 35.67 3.79
CA ASP A 241 -22.15 35.44 4.53
C ASP A 241 -22.48 33.95 4.62
N LEU A 242 -21.98 33.30 5.68
CA LEU A 242 -22.21 31.90 5.96
C LEU A 242 -23.68 31.58 6.25
N ALA A 243 -24.47 32.55 6.74
CA ALA A 243 -25.89 32.33 6.99
C ALA A 243 -26.65 32.21 5.66
N SER A 244 -26.36 33.10 4.69
CA SER A 244 -26.87 32.98 3.32
C SER A 244 -26.46 31.66 2.66
N LEU A 245 -25.19 31.24 2.83
CA LEU A 245 -24.71 29.97 2.31
C LEU A 245 -25.44 28.77 2.91
N LEU A 246 -25.62 28.74 4.23
CA LEU A 246 -26.34 27.67 4.93
C LEU A 246 -27.81 27.60 4.51
N ASN A 247 -28.47 28.73 4.26
CA ASN A 247 -29.84 28.76 3.75
C ASN A 247 -29.99 28.14 2.36
N ALA A 248 -28.93 28.15 1.54
CA ALA A 248 -28.94 27.52 0.22
C ALA A 248 -28.63 26.01 0.29
N LEU A 249 -27.98 25.55 1.36
CA LEU A 249 -27.54 24.17 1.55
C LEU A 249 -28.63 23.29 2.20
N PRO A 250 -28.53 21.95 2.10
CA PRO A 250 -29.41 21.04 2.82
C PRO A 250 -29.40 21.28 4.35
N ALA A 251 -30.52 20.99 5.03
CA ALA A 251 -30.70 21.29 6.46
C ALA A 251 -29.65 20.64 7.39
N ASP A 252 -29.14 19.47 7.03
CA ASP A 252 -28.15 18.72 7.81
C ASP A 252 -26.70 19.14 7.45
N THR A 253 -26.46 20.43 7.20
CA THR A 253 -25.14 20.95 6.85
C THR A 253 -24.66 22.01 7.83
N ALA A 254 -23.35 22.06 8.02
CA ALA A 254 -22.68 23.11 8.77
C ALA A 254 -21.61 23.76 7.90
N ALA A 255 -21.39 25.05 8.08
CA ALA A 255 -20.40 25.83 7.33
C ALA A 255 -19.59 26.70 8.30
N ALA A 256 -18.28 26.74 8.12
CA ALA A 256 -17.37 27.52 8.95
C ALA A 256 -16.26 28.14 8.10
N GLU A 257 -15.90 29.39 8.41
CA GLU A 257 -14.66 30.00 7.96
C GLU A 257 -13.53 29.58 8.92
N LEU A 258 -12.60 28.76 8.43
CA LEU A 258 -11.51 28.21 9.25
C LEU A 258 -10.39 29.22 9.46
N THR A 259 -10.06 29.91 8.38
CA THR A 259 -9.11 31.03 8.31
C THR A 259 -9.68 32.04 7.33
N ALA A 260 -9.23 33.28 7.38
CA ALA A 260 -9.69 34.34 6.46
C ALA A 260 -9.68 33.85 5.00
N GLY A 261 -10.86 33.76 4.39
CA GLY A 261 -11.06 33.32 2.99
C GLY A 261 -11.02 31.81 2.76
N SER A 262 -11.01 30.98 3.79
CA SER A 262 -11.00 29.51 3.71
C SER A 262 -12.21 28.92 4.41
N TYR A 263 -13.07 28.27 3.63
CA TYR A 263 -14.37 27.81 4.08
C TYR A 263 -14.46 26.29 4.06
N ARG A 264 -15.13 25.73 5.07
CA ARG A 264 -15.41 24.31 5.22
C ARG A 264 -16.91 24.10 5.36
N ILE A 265 -17.47 23.19 4.57
CA ILE A 265 -18.86 22.75 4.65
C ILE A 265 -18.86 21.27 4.99
N THR A 266 -19.52 20.90 6.09
CA THR A 266 -19.69 19.52 6.54
C THR A 266 -21.13 19.06 6.27
N GLY A 267 -21.29 17.81 5.86
CA GLY A 267 -22.58 17.17 5.60
C GLY A 267 -22.47 16.12 4.50
N LYS A 268 -23.60 15.74 3.91
CA LYS A 268 -23.61 14.79 2.78
C LYS A 268 -23.13 15.47 1.49
N VAL A 269 -21.82 15.49 1.23
CA VAL A 269 -21.31 16.02 -0.04
C VAL A 269 -21.61 15.05 -1.19
N GLY A 270 -22.36 15.56 -2.15
CA GLY A 270 -22.61 14.96 -3.46
C GLY A 270 -22.63 16.05 -4.54
N PRO A 271 -22.94 15.68 -5.80
CA PRO A 271 -22.99 16.62 -6.92
C PRO A 271 -23.93 17.81 -6.67
N GLU A 272 -25.04 17.58 -5.97
CA GLU A 272 -26.01 18.62 -5.59
C GLU A 272 -25.39 19.70 -4.70
N MET A 273 -24.66 19.30 -3.65
CA MET A 273 -23.98 20.25 -2.77
C MET A 273 -22.93 21.09 -3.52
N LEU A 274 -22.16 20.46 -4.41
CA LEU A 274 -21.20 21.16 -5.26
C LEU A 274 -21.90 22.19 -6.17
N ALA A 275 -23.02 21.82 -6.78
CA ALA A 275 -23.81 22.72 -7.62
C ALA A 275 -24.40 23.89 -6.81
N THR A 276 -24.91 23.62 -5.61
CA THR A 276 -25.42 24.66 -4.70
C THR A 276 -24.34 25.66 -4.32
N VAL A 277 -23.16 25.20 -3.90
CA VAL A 277 -22.06 26.09 -3.48
C VAL A 277 -21.56 26.94 -4.66
N THR A 278 -21.37 26.33 -5.82
CA THR A 278 -20.93 27.08 -7.02
C THR A 278 -21.99 28.08 -7.49
N SER A 279 -23.27 27.73 -7.42
CA SER A 279 -24.38 28.63 -7.73
C SER A 279 -24.48 29.79 -6.74
N TRP A 280 -24.31 29.52 -5.44
CA TRP A 280 -24.30 30.54 -4.40
C TRP A 280 -23.13 31.52 -4.60
N CYS A 281 -21.94 31.00 -4.89
CA CYS A 281 -20.76 31.80 -5.22
C CYS A 281 -21.03 32.73 -6.41
N ALA A 282 -21.62 32.22 -7.49
CA ALA A 282 -21.97 33.01 -8.66
C ALA A 282 -22.97 34.13 -8.33
N GLN A 283 -24.01 33.84 -7.54
CA GLN A 283 -25.02 34.84 -7.13
C GLN A 283 -24.44 35.98 -6.27
N HIS A 284 -23.41 35.68 -5.47
CA HIS A 284 -22.78 36.65 -4.56
C HIS A 284 -21.50 37.26 -5.13
N GLY A 285 -21.20 37.03 -6.41
CA GLY A 285 -20.01 37.54 -7.09
C GLY A 285 -18.72 37.07 -6.41
N VAL A 286 -18.69 35.82 -5.94
CA VAL A 286 -17.52 35.15 -5.36
C VAL A 286 -16.95 34.24 -6.43
N MET A 287 -15.73 34.50 -6.88
CA MET A 287 -14.97 33.55 -7.70
C MET A 287 -14.11 32.73 -6.75
N PRO A 288 -14.39 31.43 -6.54
CA PRO A 288 -13.58 30.61 -5.67
C PRO A 288 -12.26 30.25 -6.35
N ASP A 289 -11.13 30.51 -5.68
CA ASP A 289 -9.80 30.18 -6.19
C ASP A 289 -9.56 28.66 -6.26
N ARG A 290 -10.24 27.93 -5.36
CA ARG A 290 -10.18 26.47 -5.26
C ARG A 290 -11.49 25.96 -4.68
N ILE A 291 -12.01 24.87 -5.23
CA ILE A 291 -13.07 24.06 -4.63
C ILE A 291 -12.56 22.62 -4.58
N SER A 292 -12.62 21.98 -3.41
CA SER A 292 -12.17 20.60 -3.23
C SER A 292 -13.11 19.84 -2.31
N VAL A 293 -13.54 18.66 -2.74
CA VAL A 293 -14.17 17.69 -1.87
C VAL A 293 -13.07 16.95 -1.12
N GLU A 294 -12.95 17.19 0.18
CA GLU A 294 -12.10 16.39 1.05
C GLU A 294 -12.85 15.10 1.38
N ARG A 295 -12.30 13.99 0.90
CA ARG A 295 -12.65 12.65 1.35
C ARG A 295 -11.72 12.29 2.49
N ARG A 296 -12.21 11.49 3.44
CA ARG A 296 -11.34 10.84 4.42
C ARG A 296 -10.26 10.05 3.68
N THR A 297 -9.03 10.21 4.13
CA THR A 297 -7.86 9.51 3.58
C THR A 297 -7.58 8.23 4.37
N LEU A 298 -6.79 7.31 3.81
CA LEU A 298 -6.30 6.16 4.57
C LEU A 298 -5.44 6.59 5.76
N GLU A 299 -4.78 7.75 5.68
CA GLU A 299 -4.02 8.33 6.80
C GLU A 299 -4.94 8.68 7.98
N ASP A 300 -6.09 9.30 7.72
CA ASP A 300 -7.08 9.60 8.75
C ASP A 300 -7.64 8.32 9.40
N VAL A 301 -7.96 7.31 8.59
CA VAL A 301 -8.44 6.00 9.06
C VAL A 301 -7.38 5.35 9.95
N PHE A 302 -6.13 5.35 9.49
CA PHE A 302 -5.01 4.79 10.22
C PHE A 302 -4.83 5.46 11.58
N LEU A 303 -4.76 6.80 11.62
CA LEU A 303 -4.59 7.56 12.86
C LEU A 303 -5.74 7.34 13.86
N GLU A 304 -6.97 7.18 13.39
CA GLU A 304 -8.12 6.90 14.26
C GLU A 304 -8.03 5.50 14.90
N LEU A 305 -7.60 4.51 14.12
CA LEU A 305 -7.53 3.12 14.57
C LEU A 305 -6.31 2.86 15.46
N THR A 306 -5.15 3.43 15.12
CA THR A 306 -3.87 3.15 15.80
C THR A 306 -3.48 4.23 16.80
N GLY A 307 -4.09 5.43 16.74
CA GLY A 307 -3.75 6.57 17.60
C GLY A 307 -4.19 6.45 19.07
N LYS A 308 -4.81 5.33 19.47
CA LYS A 308 -5.20 5.08 20.87
C LYS A 308 -4.01 4.96 21.82
N GLU A 309 -2.83 4.52 21.35
CA GLU A 309 -1.62 4.40 22.19
C GLU A 309 -0.96 5.76 22.49
N LEU A 310 -1.13 6.79 21.66
CA LEU A 310 -0.57 8.14 21.90
C LEU A 310 -1.41 8.98 22.88
N ARG A 311 -2.60 8.51 23.25
CA ARG A 311 -3.54 9.18 24.17
C ARG A 311 -3.58 8.55 25.56
N ALA A 312 -2.78 7.51 25.82
CA ALA A 312 -2.74 6.78 27.08
C ALA A 312 -1.52 7.14 27.93
#